data_AF-A0A2S3U757-F1
#
_entry.id   AF-A0A2S3U757-F1
#
_cell.length_a   1.000
_cell.length_b   1.000
_cell.length_c   1.000
_cell.angle_alpha   90.00
_cell.angle_beta   90.00
_cell.angle_gamma   90.00
#
_symmetry.space_group_name_H-M   'P 1'
#
loop_
_entity.id
_entity.type
_entity.pdbx_description
1 polymer ?
#
loop_
_entity_poly.entity_id
_entity_poly.type
_entity_poly.pdbx_seq_one_letter_code
_entity_poly.pdbx_strand_id
1 'polypeptide(L)' 'MTLAGVAGALTNTILVLGLIGLLYSHQAAGFYQVNLSKLMPYLLTIVASNGIPEAILAGILTPLIGTPLLRFKK' A
#
# COMPACT_ATOMS: atom_id res chain seq x y z
N MET A 1 6.33 -3.20 16.76
CA MET A 1 5.46 -2.10 16.30
C MET A 1 5.95 -1.53 14.98
N THR A 2 7.20 -1.07 14.87
CA THR A 2 7.83 -0.62 13.60
C THR A 2 7.71 -1.64 12.46
N LEU A 3 8.19 -2.87 12.66
CA LEU A 3 8.14 -3.94 11.66
C LEU A 3 6.70 -4.31 11.25
N ALA A 4 5.77 -4.30 12.21
CA ALA A 4 4.36 -4.56 11.97
C ALA A 4 3.69 -3.41 11.19
N GLY A 5 4.09 -2.16 11.44
CA GLY A 5 3.66 -0.99 10.68
C GLY A 5 4.15 -1.01 9.24
N VAL A 6 5.43 -1.31 9.04
CA VAL A 6 6.03 -1.47 7.70
C VAL A 6 5.37 -2.62 6.94
N ALA A 7 5.23 -3.79 7.57
CA ALA A 7 4.58 -4.94 6.95
C ALA A 7 3.10 -4.66 6.63
N GLY A 8 2.36 -4.01 7.53
CA GLY A 8 0.97 -3.63 7.32
C GLY A 8 0.79 -2.62 6.18
N ALA A 9 1.65 -1.61 6.11
CA ALA A 9 1.66 -0.64 5.02
C ALA A 9 1.92 -1.32 3.67
N LEU A 10 2.98 -2.14 3.58
CA LEU A 10 3.30 -2.89 2.37
C LEU A 10 2.15 -3.81 1.94
N THR A 11 1.54 -4.55 2.88
CA THR A 11 0.37 -5.37 2.55
C THR A 11 -0.79 -4.55 2.03
N ASN A 12 -1.03 -3.35 2.57
CA ASN A 12 -2.10 -2.47 2.10
C ASN A 12 -1.84 -2.00 0.66
N THR A 13 -0.66 -1.43 0.39
CA THR A 13 -0.28 -0.93 -0.94
C THR A 13 -0.34 -2.04 -1.99
N ILE A 14 0.14 -3.25 -1.65
CA ILE A 14 0.12 -4.41 -2.53
C ILE A 14 -1.32 -4.92 -2.75
N LEU A 15 -2.14 -5.05 -1.69
CA LEU A 15 -3.51 -5.53 -1.83
C LEU A 15 -4.39 -4.54 -2.58
N VAL A 16 -4.32 -3.24 -2.27
CA VAL A 16 -5.16 -2.23 -2.92
C VAL A 16 -4.86 -2.18 -4.42
N LEU A 17 -3.59 -2.03 -4.80
CA LEU A 17 -3.19 -1.93 -6.22
C LEU A 17 -3.29 -3.29 -6.94
N GLY A 18 -3.05 -4.40 -6.24
CA GLY A 18 -3.24 -5.76 -6.77
C GLY A 18 -4.72 -6.09 -7.04
N LEU A 19 -5.63 -5.71 -6.14
CA LEU A 19 -7.07 -5.88 -6.34
C LEU A 19 -7.61 -4.95 -7.44
N ILE A 20 -7.07 -3.73 -7.58
CA ILE A 20 -7.38 -2.84 -8.72
C ILE A 20 -6.93 -3.51 -10.02
N GLY A 21 -5.76 -4.13 -10.05
CA GLY A 21 -5.28 -4.88 -11.20
C GLY A 21 -6.11 -6.13 -11.53
N LEU A 22 -6.57 -6.87 -10.52
CA LEU A 22 -7.32 -8.12 -10.73
C LEU A 22 -8.81 -7.91 -11.05
N LEU A 23 -9.51 -7.04 -10.31
CA LEU A 23 -10.96 -6.85 -10.44
C LEU A 23 -11.33 -5.62 -11.27
N TYR A 24 -10.50 -4.58 -11.30
CA TYR A 24 -10.81 -3.27 -11.89
C TYR A 24 -9.89 -2.88 -13.06
N SER A 25 -9.10 -3.82 -13.60
CA SER A 25 -8.15 -3.53 -14.68
C SER A 25 -8.79 -2.90 -15.90
N HIS A 26 -10.02 -3.30 -16.25
CA HIS A 26 -10.73 -2.75 -17.40
C HIS A 26 -11.17 -1.28 -17.20
N GLN A 27 -11.64 -0.92 -16.00
CA GLN A 27 -12.00 0.47 -15.66
C GLN A 27 -10.75 1.33 -15.44
N ALA A 28 -9.73 0.79 -14.78
CA ALA A 28 -8.46 1.47 -14.57
C ALA A 28 -7.72 1.75 -15.90
N ALA A 29 -7.76 0.84 -16.87
CA ALA A 29 -7.19 1.09 -18.21
C ALA A 29 -7.88 2.25 -18.94
N GLY A 30 -9.20 2.42 -18.74
CA GLY A 30 -9.95 3.56 -19.29
C GLY A 30 -9.62 4.89 -18.60
N PHE A 31 -9.46 4.90 -17.27
CA PHE A 31 -9.13 6.11 -16.50
C PHE A 31 -7.67 6.56 -16.69
N TYR A 32 -6.73 5.62 -16.70
CA TYR A 32 -5.31 5.92 -16.85
C TYR A 32 -4.86 6.00 -18.32
N GLN A 33 -5.76 5.74 -19.28
CA GLN A 33 -5.47 5.72 -20.74
C GLN A 33 -4.29 4.81 -21.13
N VAL A 34 -4.01 3.78 -20.33
CA VAL A 34 -2.90 2.83 -20.55
C VAL A 34 -3.47 1.48 -21.00
N ASN A 35 -2.83 0.87 -21.99
CA ASN A 35 -3.17 -0.48 -22.44
C ASN A 35 -3.18 -1.48 -21.27
N LEU A 36 -4.18 -2.35 -21.20
CA LEU A 36 -4.36 -3.39 -20.18
C LEU A 36 -3.07 -4.19 -19.90
N SER A 37 -2.29 -4.53 -20.93
CA SER A 37 -1.01 -5.24 -20.79
C SER A 37 0.09 -4.44 -20.09
N LYS A 38 0.01 -3.11 -20.07
CA LYS A 38 0.96 -2.22 -19.36
C LYS A 38 0.45 -1.77 -18.00
N LEU A 39 -0.83 -1.99 -17.68
CA LEU A 39 -1.43 -1.60 -16.41
C LEU A 39 -0.79 -2.34 -15.24
N MET A 40 -0.48 -3.64 -15.39
CA MET A 40 0.12 -4.43 -14.31
C MET A 40 1.55 -4.01 -13.95
N PRO A 41 2.49 -3.84 -14.90
CA PRO A 41 3.81 -3.29 -14.58
C PRO A 41 3.73 -1.84 -14.09
N TYR A 42 2.79 -1.04 -14.60
CA TYR A 42 2.58 0.34 -14.13
C TYR A 42 2.10 0.38 -12.67
N LEU A 43 1.12 -0.45 -12.30
CA LEU A 43 0.67 -0.60 -10.92
C LEU A 43 1.81 -1.09 -10.02
N LEU A 44 2.64 -2.03 -10.46
CA LEU A 44 3.85 -2.44 -9.74
C LEU A 44 4.83 -1.28 -9.51
N THR A 45 5.02 -0.39 -10.49
CA THR A 45 5.85 0.81 -10.30
C THR A 45 5.22 1.81 -9.33
N ILE A 46 3.89 1.92 -9.29
CA ILE A 46 3.17 2.74 -8.32
C ILE A 46 3.31 2.14 -6.91
N VAL A 47 3.15 0.82 -6.76
CA VAL A 47 3.39 0.11 -5.50
C VAL A 47 4.82 0.37 -5.01
N ALA A 48 5.82 0.27 -5.89
CA ALA A 48 7.22 0.47 -5.51
C ALA A 48 7.53 1.93 -5.14
N SER A 49 7.02 2.89 -5.91
CA SER A 49 7.28 4.32 -5.68
C SER A 49 6.53 4.89 -4.48
N ASN A 50 5.29 4.46 -4.23
CA ASN A 50 4.48 4.92 -3.10
C ASN A 50 4.70 4.08 -1.84
N GLY A 51 4.99 2.79 -1.99
CA GLY A 51 5.20 1.88 -0.87
C GLY A 51 6.42 2.22 -0.02
N ILE A 52 7.47 2.83 -0.59
CA ILE A 52 8.65 3.29 0.17
C ILE A 52 8.29 4.43 1.14
N PRO A 53 7.70 5.56 0.69
CA PRO A 53 7.25 6.63 1.60
C PRO A 53 6.23 6.14 2.63
N GLU A 54 5.25 5.32 2.22
CA GLU A 54 4.23 4.76 3.12
C GLU A 54 4.85 3.85 4.19
N ALA A 55 5.79 2.99 3.82
CA ALA A 55 6.51 2.13 4.76
C ALA A 55 7.35 2.94 5.77
N ILE A 56 8.03 4.00 5.33
CA ILE A 56 8.81 4.88 6.23
C ILE A 56 7.88 5.58 7.23
N LEU A 57 6.80 6.18 6.74
CA LEU A 57 5.80 6.84 7.58
C LEU A 57 5.16 5.86 8.56
N ALA A 58 4.75 4.69 8.11
CA ALA A 58 4.16 3.66 8.97
C ALA A 58 5.18 3.14 9.99
N GLY A 59 6.45 3.00 9.62
CA GLY A 59 7.53 2.63 10.52
C GLY A 59 7.71 3.61 11.68
N ILE A 60 7.48 4.90 11.45
CA ILE A 60 7.59 5.96 12.48
C ILE A 60 6.28 6.12 13.26
N LEU A 61 5.14 6.19 12.57
CA LEU A 61 3.84 6.45 13.18
C LEU A 61 3.33 5.26 14.00
N THR A 62 3.61 4.02 13.58
CA THR A 62 3.12 2.82 14.28
C THR A 62 3.69 2.67 15.69
N PRO A 63 5.00 2.82 15.97
CA PRO A 63 5.48 2.87 17.35
C PRO A 63 5.04 4.16 18.07
N LEU A 64 4.98 5.31 17.40
CA LEU A 64 4.57 6.58 18.02
C LEU A 64 3.14 6.50 18.59
N ILE A 65 2.23 5.88 17.84
CA ILE A 65 0.81 5.79 18.17
C ILE A 65 0.50 4.48 18.91
N GLY A 66 1.07 3.36 18.45
CA GLY A 66 0.81 2.03 19.02
C GLY A 66 1.31 1.86 20.46
N THR A 67 2.45 2.47 20.80
CA THR A 67 3.02 2.38 22.16
C THR A 67 2.14 3.04 23.23
N PRO A 68 1.63 4.28 23.06
CA PRO A 68 0.67 4.86 24.00
C PRO A 68 -0.70 4.15 23.97
N LEU A 69 -1.16 3.64 22.82
CA LEU A 69 -2.41 2.87 22.73
C LEU A 69 -2.38 1.55 23.51
N LEU A 70 -1.21 0.89 23.58
CA LEU A 70 -1.05 -0.34 24.37
C LEU A 70 -1.28 -0.12 25.88
N ARG A 71 -1.13 1.11 26.40
CA ARG A 71 -1.47 1.43 27.80
C ARG A 71 -2.98 1.38 28.08
N PHE A 72 -3.81 1.47 27.04
CA PHE A 72 -5.27 1.35 27.14
C PHE A 72 -5.76 -0.05 26.76
N LYS A 73 -4.85 -0.96 26.39
CA LYS A 73 -5.20 -2.35 26.13
C LYS A 73 -5.31 -3.04 27.50
N LYS A 74 -6.56 -3.25 27.94
CA LYS A 74 -6.92 -4.03 29.14
C LYS A 74 -6.24 -5.39 29.15
#